data_AF-A0AAD5A677-F1
#
_entry.id   AF-A0AAD5A677-F1
#
_cell.length_a   1.000
_cell.length_b   1.000
_cell.length_c   1.000
_cell.angle_alpha   90.00
_cell.angle_beta   90.00
_cell.angle_gamma   90.00
#
_symmetry.space_group_name_H-M   'P 1'
#
loop_
_entity.id
_entity.type
_entity.pdbx_description
1 polymer ?
#
loop_
_entity_poly.entity_id
_entity_poly.type
_entity_poly.pdbx_seq_one_letter_code
_entity_poly.pdbx_strand_id
1 'polypeptide(L)'
;MMGTRSFCLLDLLEIFTPNFYTLWLLERDRFQTASVAVSDIKQKSYLIPSTAGVSPTRYRLITTRSNLNENGSVRKWTFGQRDVNMQNKILLIVGETGTGKTTLINAMVNYILRVKFEDEVWFEITEEGEDNDVPDQAKSQTTKVTVYEIFSQDNPICLTIIDTPGYGDTRGTDQDKKIAENLYKLFRSDSGVKEIDAVCLVVKASENRLSNRQQYIFDAVLSLFGKDIENNIVILVTYSDGMPPPDVINAIKRAGIPC
;
A
#
# COMPACT_ATOMS: atom_id res chain seq x y z
N MET A 1 -31.43 -12.85 8.66
CA MET A 1 -31.00 -11.48 8.30
C MET A 1 -29.65 -11.26 8.96
N MET A 2 -28.57 -11.46 8.22
CA MET A 2 -27.21 -11.25 8.70
C MET A 2 -26.79 -9.84 8.31
N GLY A 3 -26.52 -9.03 9.33
CA GLY A 3 -26.10 -7.65 9.17
C GLY A 3 -24.80 -7.55 8.39
N THR A 4 -24.82 -6.75 7.34
CA THR A 4 -23.65 -6.12 6.75
C THR A 4 -22.88 -5.41 7.87
N ARG A 5 -21.67 -5.91 8.20
CA ARG A 5 -20.74 -5.18 9.04
C ARG A 5 -20.25 -3.98 8.22
N SER A 6 -20.73 -2.79 8.56
CA SER A 6 -20.24 -1.53 8.01
C SER A 6 -18.73 -1.44 8.20
N PHE A 7 -18.03 -1.42 7.07
CA PHE A 7 -16.68 -0.90 6.91
C PHE A 7 -16.71 0.57 7.32
N CYS A 8 -15.90 0.98 8.30
CA CYS A 8 -15.73 2.40 8.58
C CYS A 8 -14.60 2.92 7.68
N LEU A 9 -14.98 3.57 6.58
CA LEU A 9 -14.06 4.32 5.70
C LEU A 9 -13.17 5.31 6.46
N LEU A 10 -13.53 5.66 7.71
CA LEU A 10 -12.75 6.50 8.62
C LEU A 10 -11.37 5.92 8.95
N ASP A 11 -11.20 4.59 9.06
CA ASP A 11 -9.90 4.00 9.40
C ASP A 11 -8.85 4.12 8.26
N LEU A 12 -9.31 4.31 7.01
CA LEU A 12 -8.46 4.56 5.84
C LEU A 12 -8.35 6.06 5.49
N LEU A 13 -9.38 6.86 5.83
CA LEU A 13 -9.38 8.33 5.71
C LEU A 13 -8.54 9.02 6.81
N GLU A 14 -8.40 8.41 7.99
CA GLU A 14 -7.50 8.85 9.06
C GLU A 14 -6.03 8.88 8.63
N ILE A 15 -5.66 8.10 7.61
CA ILE A 15 -4.31 8.09 7.06
C ILE A 15 -4.12 9.22 6.01
N PHE A 16 -5.18 9.77 5.39
CA PHE A 16 -5.02 10.53 4.13
C PHE A 16 -5.78 11.86 3.89
N THR A 17 -6.52 12.49 4.82
CA THR A 17 -7.01 13.89 4.60
C THR A 17 -7.16 14.74 5.88
N PRO A 18 -7.09 16.09 5.80
CA PRO A 18 -5.96 16.96 6.10
C PRO A 18 -5.76 17.37 7.58
N ASN A 19 -4.52 17.76 7.86
CA ASN A 19 -3.98 18.36 9.08
C ASN A 19 -3.70 17.37 10.22
N PHE A 20 -2.43 16.97 10.32
CA PHE A 20 -1.84 16.24 11.45
C PHE A 20 -2.25 16.82 12.82
N TYR A 21 -2.54 18.13 12.88
CA TYR A 21 -3.00 18.85 14.07
C TYR A 21 -4.40 18.44 14.59
N THR A 22 -5.33 18.03 13.72
CA THR A 22 -6.72 17.76 14.13
C THR A 22 -6.87 16.34 14.69
N LEU A 23 -6.13 15.38 14.13
CA LEU A 23 -5.94 14.03 14.67
C LEU A 23 -5.25 14.07 16.05
N TRP A 24 -4.23 14.93 16.20
CA TRP A 24 -3.54 15.15 17.48
C TRP A 24 -4.47 15.61 18.61
N LEU A 25 -5.48 16.45 18.30
CA LEU A 25 -6.43 16.96 19.29
C LEU A 25 -7.52 15.95 19.68
N LEU A 26 -7.92 15.05 18.77
CA LEU A 26 -8.97 14.05 19.05
C LEU A 26 -8.43 12.77 19.69
N GLU A 27 -7.15 12.44 19.52
CA GLU A 27 -6.58 11.16 19.96
C GLU A 27 -5.46 11.27 21.01
N ARG A 28 -5.28 12.46 21.59
CA ARG A 28 -4.25 12.75 22.60
C ARG A 28 -4.23 11.77 23.77
N ASP A 29 -5.38 11.17 24.10
CA ASP A 29 -5.54 10.28 25.25
C ASP A 29 -5.48 8.77 24.89
N ARG A 30 -5.41 8.38 23.60
CA ARG A 30 -5.27 6.95 23.19
C ARG A 30 -3.82 6.51 22.90
N PHE A 31 -2.88 7.45 22.76
CA PHE A 31 -1.49 7.17 22.42
C PHE A 31 -0.48 7.44 23.54
N GLN A 32 -0.89 7.28 24.81
CA GLN A 32 0.03 7.27 25.95
C GLN A 32 0.63 5.89 26.19
N THR A 33 1.55 5.48 25.30
CA THR A 33 2.80 4.73 25.59
C THR A 33 3.35 4.24 24.26
N ALA A 34 4.54 4.70 23.88
CA ALA A 34 5.58 3.93 23.16
C ALA A 34 6.62 4.91 22.55
N SER A 35 7.50 5.47 23.38
CA SER A 35 8.80 5.96 22.86
C SER A 35 9.81 4.81 22.71
N VAL A 36 9.46 3.61 23.18
CA VAL A 36 10.32 2.41 23.18
C VAL A 36 10.23 1.64 21.85
N ALA A 37 9.11 1.73 21.11
CA ALA A 37 8.90 0.95 19.89
C ALA A 37 9.81 1.38 18.71
N VAL A 38 10.09 2.68 18.55
CA VAL A 38 10.86 3.20 17.40
C VAL A 38 12.33 2.79 17.46
N SER A 39 12.95 2.77 18.65
CA SER A 39 14.34 2.30 18.79
C SER A 39 14.50 0.85 18.39
N ASP A 40 13.53 0.00 18.72
CA ASP A 40 13.56 -1.43 18.40
C ASP A 40 13.39 -1.65 16.89
N ILE A 41 12.55 -0.84 16.23
CA ILE A 41 12.38 -0.86 14.77
C ILE A 41 13.67 -0.39 14.09
N LYS A 42 14.36 0.63 14.62
CA LYS A 42 15.67 1.08 14.10
C LYS A 42 16.73 -0.02 14.16
N GLN A 43 16.78 -0.82 15.23
CA GLN A 43 17.69 -1.96 15.33
C GLN A 43 17.39 -3.07 14.31
N LYS A 44 16.15 -3.14 13.82
CA LYS A 44 15.68 -4.05 12.78
C LYS A 44 15.64 -3.38 11.40
N SER A 45 16.45 -2.33 11.21
CA SER A 45 16.50 -1.55 9.97
C SER A 45 17.93 -1.12 9.64
N TYR A 46 18.18 -0.79 8.37
CA TYR A 46 19.41 -0.13 7.92
C TYR A 46 19.16 1.35 7.69
N LEU A 47 20.08 2.22 8.13
CA LEU A 47 20.01 3.64 7.81
C LEU A 47 20.21 3.84 6.30
N ILE A 48 19.30 4.55 5.65
CA ILE A 48 19.47 4.97 4.25
C ILE A 48 20.29 6.27 4.27
N PRO A 49 21.50 6.30 3.68
CA PRO A 49 22.31 7.51 3.67
C PRO A 49 21.57 8.68 3.03
N SER A 50 21.47 9.79 3.76
CA SER A 50 20.94 11.05 3.26
C SER A 50 21.90 12.19 3.59
N THR A 51 21.75 13.33 2.92
CA THR A 51 22.48 14.55 3.28
C THR A 51 22.18 14.96 4.72
N ALA A 52 23.21 15.35 5.46
CA ALA A 52 23.08 15.80 6.84
C ALA A 52 22.09 16.98 6.93
N GLY A 53 21.16 16.92 7.89
CA GLY A 53 20.15 17.96 8.12
C GLY A 53 18.82 17.78 7.36
N VAL A 54 18.64 16.68 6.63
CA VAL A 54 17.34 16.33 6.01
C VAL A 54 16.53 15.47 6.98
N SER A 55 15.39 15.99 7.41
CA SER A 55 14.36 15.27 8.18
C SER A 55 13.19 14.91 7.25
N PRO A 56 12.55 13.72 7.38
CA PRO A 56 12.86 12.68 8.37
C PRO A 56 14.07 11.82 7.98
N THR A 57 14.71 11.22 8.98
CA THR A 57 15.78 10.23 8.78
C THR A 57 15.18 8.94 8.25
N ARG A 58 15.66 8.46 7.09
CA ARG A 58 15.10 7.30 6.40
C ARG A 58 15.80 6.00 6.79
N TYR A 59 15.03 4.95 7.04
CA TYR A 59 15.51 3.62 7.40
C TYR A 59 14.85 2.56 6.51
N ARG A 60 15.62 1.60 6.02
CA ARG A 60 15.11 0.42 5.30
C ARG A 60 14.87 -0.73 6.27
N LEU A 61 13.65 -1.24 6.33
CA LEU A 61 13.29 -2.35 7.21
C LEU A 61 13.99 -3.64 6.78
N ILE A 62 14.53 -4.37 7.76
CA ILE A 62 15.08 -5.72 7.53
C ILE A 62 13.90 -6.68 7.43
N THR A 63 13.73 -7.28 6.26
CA THR A 63 12.63 -8.20 5.96
C THR A 63 13.11 -9.61 5.71
N THR A 64 12.32 -10.59 6.14
CA THR A 64 12.46 -11.98 5.68
C THR A 64 11.87 -12.09 4.28
N ARG A 65 12.62 -12.62 3.32
CA ARG A 65 12.24 -12.61 1.91
C ARG A 65 12.07 -14.02 1.36
N SER A 66 11.01 -14.22 0.59
CA SER A 66 10.71 -15.49 -0.07
C SER A 66 10.01 -15.25 -1.42
N ASN A 67 9.94 -16.29 -2.26
CA ASN A 67 9.14 -16.30 -3.47
C ASN A 67 7.89 -17.16 -3.22
N LEU A 68 6.72 -16.69 -3.67
CA LEU A 68 5.46 -17.42 -3.56
C LEU A 68 5.17 -18.31 -4.78
N ASN A 69 6.05 -18.26 -5.78
CA ASN A 69 6.01 -19.12 -6.95
C ASN A 69 7.40 -19.46 -7.47
N GLU A 70 7.50 -20.55 -8.23
CA GLU A 70 8.77 -21.13 -8.69
C GLU A 70 9.61 -20.16 -9.54
N ASN A 71 8.96 -19.37 -10.40
CA ASN A 71 9.64 -18.41 -11.28
C ASN A 71 9.96 -17.06 -10.60
N GLY A 72 9.57 -16.88 -9.33
CA GLY A 72 9.80 -15.66 -8.56
C GLY A 72 9.14 -14.41 -9.14
N SER A 73 8.04 -14.53 -9.90
CA SER A 73 7.24 -13.40 -10.36
C SER A 73 6.33 -12.83 -9.27
N VAL A 74 6.10 -13.60 -8.19
CA VAL A 74 5.43 -13.16 -6.98
C VAL A 74 6.36 -13.34 -5.79
N ARG A 75 6.64 -12.26 -5.08
CA ARG A 75 7.56 -12.21 -3.96
C ARG A 75 6.80 -11.94 -2.67
N LYS A 76 7.39 -12.32 -1.53
CA LYS A 76 6.87 -12.01 -0.21
C LYS A 76 7.95 -11.51 0.73
N TRP A 77 7.73 -10.35 1.32
CA TRP A 77 8.61 -9.71 2.29
C TRP A 77 7.87 -9.51 3.60
N THR A 78 8.45 -10.03 4.68
CA THR A 78 7.82 -10.07 5.99
C THR A 78 8.67 -9.27 6.98
N PHE A 79 8.06 -8.30 7.66
CA PHE A 79 8.64 -7.58 8.80
C PHE A 79 7.96 -8.00 10.09
N GLY A 80 8.75 -8.32 11.12
CA GLY A 80 8.25 -8.77 12.42
C GLY A 80 7.87 -10.25 12.46
N GLN A 81 7.16 -10.65 13.52
CA GLN A 81 6.70 -12.02 13.74
C GLN A 81 5.19 -12.05 13.94
N ARG A 82 4.51 -12.95 13.23
CA ARG A 82 3.05 -13.11 13.30
C ARG A 82 2.64 -13.72 14.64
N ASP A 83 1.71 -13.06 15.34
CA ASP A 83 0.94 -13.65 16.43
C ASP A 83 -0.40 -14.18 15.87
N VAL A 84 -0.79 -15.38 16.28
CA VAL A 84 -2.05 -16.02 15.83
C VAL A 84 -3.30 -15.28 16.29
N ASN A 85 -3.19 -14.47 17.34
CA ASN A 85 -4.31 -13.69 17.88
C ASN A 85 -4.52 -12.36 17.14
N MET A 86 -3.58 -11.96 16.30
CA MET A 86 -3.70 -10.70 15.56
C MET A 86 -4.69 -10.85 14.41
N GLN A 87 -5.53 -9.83 14.25
CA GLN A 87 -6.41 -9.73 13.09
C GLN A 87 -5.58 -9.28 11.88
N ASN A 88 -5.59 -10.05 10.80
CA ASN A 88 -4.88 -9.67 9.58
C ASN A 88 -5.81 -8.91 8.64
N LYS A 89 -5.33 -7.79 8.10
CA LYS A 89 -5.99 -7.01 7.06
C LYS A 89 -5.21 -7.11 5.76
N ILE A 90 -5.89 -7.46 4.68
CA ILE A 90 -5.25 -7.79 3.40
C ILE A 90 -5.75 -6.83 2.32
N LEU A 91 -4.86 -5.98 1.84
CA LEU A 91 -5.16 -4.95 0.83
C LEU A 91 -4.48 -5.31 -0.49
N LEU A 92 -5.21 -5.27 -1.60
CA LEU A 92 -4.62 -5.30 -2.95
C LEU A 92 -4.49 -3.88 -3.47
N ILE A 93 -3.27 -3.41 -3.76
CA ILE A 93 -3.03 -2.07 -4.28
C ILE A 93 -2.80 -2.12 -5.80
N VAL A 94 -3.65 -1.38 -6.53
CA VAL A 94 -3.60 -1.25 -7.99
C VAL A 94 -3.60 0.21 -8.40
N GLY A 95 -2.89 0.55 -9.46
CA GLY A 95 -2.80 1.92 -9.97
C GLY A 95 -1.71 2.05 -11.02
N GLU A 96 -1.76 3.11 -11.81
CA GLU A 96 -0.73 3.34 -12.84
C GLU A 96 0.67 3.56 -12.26
N THR A 97 1.68 3.44 -13.12
CA THR A 97 3.04 3.87 -12.79
C THR A 97 3.05 5.34 -12.41
N GLY A 98 3.74 5.68 -11.32
CA GLY A 98 3.88 7.06 -10.86
C GLY A 98 2.64 7.64 -10.16
N THR A 99 1.61 6.84 -9.84
CA THR A 99 0.50 7.28 -8.97
C THR A 99 0.85 7.28 -7.48
N GLY A 100 2.09 6.95 -7.10
CA GLY A 100 2.52 7.01 -5.70
C GLY A 100 2.20 5.77 -4.85
N LYS A 101 1.90 4.62 -5.46
CA LYS A 101 1.64 3.35 -4.73
C LYS A 101 2.72 3.02 -3.71
N THR A 102 3.99 3.07 -4.09
CA THR A 102 5.10 2.75 -3.19
C THR A 102 5.18 3.70 -2.00
N THR A 103 5.04 5.00 -2.25
CA THR A 103 5.00 6.03 -1.19
C THR A 103 3.85 5.78 -0.22
N LEU A 104 2.68 5.45 -0.77
CA LEU A 104 1.48 5.09 -0.02
C LEU A 104 1.68 3.81 0.83
N ILE A 105 2.34 2.78 0.29
CA ILE A 105 2.70 1.57 1.02
C ILE A 105 3.60 1.91 2.21
N ASN A 106 4.67 2.67 1.99
CA ASN A 106 5.57 3.08 3.07
C ASN A 106 4.84 3.93 4.12
N ALA A 107 3.90 4.80 3.71
CA ALA A 107 3.06 5.54 4.64
C ALA A 107 2.19 4.62 5.52
N MET A 108 1.51 3.63 4.91
CA MET A 108 0.72 2.63 5.65
C MET A 108 1.58 1.83 6.63
N VAL A 109 2.81 1.48 6.24
CA VAL A 109 3.77 0.77 7.10
C VAL A 109 4.11 1.62 8.32
N ASN A 110 4.46 2.89 8.14
CA ASN A 110 4.77 3.78 9.27
C ASN A 110 3.56 3.97 10.20
N TYR A 111 2.35 4.04 9.65
CA TYR A 111 1.12 4.09 10.44
C TYR A 111 0.92 2.81 11.28
N ILE A 112 1.06 1.62 10.69
CA ILE A 112 0.93 0.34 11.41
C ILE A 112 2.00 0.17 12.48
N LEU A 113 3.19 0.70 12.24
CA LEU A 113 4.31 0.74 13.18
C LEU A 113 4.19 1.86 14.23
N ARG A 114 3.11 2.66 14.21
CA ARG A 114 2.83 3.77 15.13
C ARG A 114 3.93 4.84 15.19
N VAL A 115 4.59 5.07 14.06
CA VAL A 115 5.59 6.12 13.91
C VAL A 115 4.89 7.46 13.92
N LYS A 116 5.34 8.37 14.78
CA LYS A 116 4.82 9.72 14.93
C LYS A 116 5.69 10.71 14.18
N PHE A 117 5.11 11.87 13.88
CA PHE A 117 5.84 12.94 13.21
C PHE A 117 7.03 13.43 14.06
N GLU A 118 6.86 13.47 15.39
CA GLU A 118 7.88 13.89 16.34
C GLU A 118 9.07 12.91 16.44
N ASP A 119 8.93 11.67 15.94
CA ASP A 119 10.02 10.71 15.94
C ASP A 119 11.09 11.06 14.89
N GLU A 120 10.77 11.95 13.93
CA GLU A 120 11.64 12.42 12.84
C GLU A 120 12.27 11.28 12.03
N VAL A 121 11.56 10.16 11.90
CA VAL A 121 12.02 8.96 11.19
C VAL A 121 11.00 8.50 10.16
N TRP A 122 11.49 7.83 9.13
CA TRP A 122 10.66 7.25 8.09
C TRP A 122 11.18 5.87 7.74
N PHE A 123 10.34 4.84 7.92
CA PHE A 123 10.70 3.47 7.57
C PHE A 123 10.20 3.09 6.18
N GLU A 124 11.03 2.35 5.44
CA GLU A 124 10.75 1.88 4.10
C GLU A 124 10.83 0.36 4.06
N ILE A 125 9.72 -0.25 3.68
CA ILE A 125 9.69 -1.69 3.40
C ILE A 125 10.05 -1.98 1.93
N THR A 126 9.98 -0.98 1.06
CA THR A 126 10.22 -1.12 -0.38
C THR A 126 11.67 -0.82 -0.78
N GLU A 127 12.09 -1.33 -1.95
CA GLU A 127 13.44 -1.17 -2.51
C GLU A 127 13.49 -0.13 -3.63
N GLU A 128 12.93 1.06 -3.43
CA GLU A 128 13.17 2.14 -4.40
C GLU A 128 14.66 2.53 -4.37
N GLY A 129 15.38 2.28 -5.48
CA GLY A 129 16.67 2.90 -5.78
C GLY A 129 17.96 2.17 -5.33
N GLU A 130 17.96 0.83 -5.15
CA GLU A 130 19.18 0.08 -4.77
C GLU A 130 19.99 -0.52 -5.93
N ASP A 131 19.59 -0.31 -7.19
CA ASP A 131 20.54 -0.53 -8.29
C ASP A 131 21.57 0.60 -8.24
N ASN A 132 22.70 0.32 -7.60
CA ASN A 132 23.90 1.15 -7.64
C ASN A 132 24.13 1.58 -9.10
N ASP A 133 24.36 2.88 -9.26
CA ASP A 133 24.62 3.62 -10.49
C ASP A 133 23.37 4.16 -11.25
N VAL A 134 23.23 5.48 -11.11
CA VAL A 134 22.35 6.44 -11.80
C VAL A 134 20.95 6.62 -11.18
N PRO A 135 20.58 7.85 -10.75
CA PRO A 135 19.22 8.20 -10.33
C PRO A 135 18.33 8.28 -11.57
N ASP A 136 18.02 7.12 -12.14
CA ASP A 136 17.08 7.01 -13.22
C ASP A 136 15.70 6.69 -12.62
N GLN A 137 14.78 7.65 -12.65
CA GLN A 137 13.39 7.43 -12.21
C GLN A 137 12.69 6.30 -13.00
N ALA A 138 13.26 5.85 -14.11
CA ALA A 138 12.80 4.65 -14.81
C ALA A 138 13.13 3.33 -14.09
N LYS A 139 14.15 3.30 -13.21
CA LYS A 139 14.57 2.10 -12.45
C LYS A 139 13.76 1.88 -11.17
N SER A 140 13.05 2.89 -10.65
CA SER A 140 12.27 2.79 -9.40
C SER A 140 10.87 2.17 -9.58
N GLN A 141 10.62 1.48 -10.69
CA GLN A 141 9.32 0.86 -10.96
C GLN A 141 9.22 -0.53 -10.34
N THR A 142 8.16 -0.79 -9.57
CA THR A 142 7.78 -2.14 -9.15
C THR A 142 7.64 -3.03 -10.39
N THR A 143 8.49 -4.07 -10.51
CA THR A 143 8.50 -4.97 -11.67
C THR A 143 7.75 -6.28 -11.44
N LYS A 144 7.45 -6.61 -10.19
CA LYS A 144 6.86 -7.88 -9.74
C LYS A 144 5.78 -7.64 -8.70
N VAL A 145 4.80 -8.54 -8.64
CA VAL A 145 3.81 -8.53 -7.56
C VAL A 145 4.55 -8.86 -6.26
N THR A 146 4.42 -8.00 -5.25
CA THR A 146 5.11 -8.17 -3.97
C THR A 146 4.10 -8.13 -2.84
N VAL A 147 4.11 -9.18 -2.01
CA VAL A 147 3.30 -9.28 -0.81
C VAL A 147 4.13 -8.80 0.37
N TYR A 148 3.71 -7.70 0.99
CA TYR A 148 4.30 -7.15 2.20
C TYR A 148 3.49 -7.61 3.41
N GLU A 149 4.10 -8.32 4.36
CA GLU A 149 3.49 -8.67 5.64
C GLU A 149 4.15 -7.85 6.74
N ILE A 150 3.36 -7.06 7.47
CA ILE A 150 3.83 -6.21 8.56
C ILE A 150 3.18 -6.66 9.87
N PHE A 151 4.02 -7.14 10.77
CA PHE A 151 3.64 -7.61 12.10
C PHE A 151 4.28 -6.73 13.18
N SER A 152 3.46 -6.03 13.95
CA SER A 152 3.89 -5.20 15.08
C SER A 152 3.31 -5.76 16.37
N GLN A 153 4.16 -6.04 17.36
CA GLN A 153 3.72 -6.62 18.64
C GLN A 153 2.77 -5.70 19.42
N ASP A 154 2.90 -4.39 19.20
CA ASP A 154 2.08 -3.37 19.87
C ASP A 154 0.77 -3.07 19.14
N ASN A 155 0.52 -3.72 18.00
CA ASN A 155 -0.67 -3.52 17.19
C ASN A 155 -1.50 -4.81 17.09
N PRO A 156 -2.77 -4.81 17.53
CA PRO A 156 -3.64 -5.98 17.39
C PRO A 156 -3.99 -6.30 15.93
N ILE A 157 -3.71 -5.37 15.01
CA ILE A 157 -3.95 -5.51 13.57
C ILE A 157 -2.60 -5.73 12.85
N CYS A 158 -2.52 -6.80 12.07
CA CYS A 158 -1.49 -7.00 11.06
C CYS A 158 -1.95 -6.45 9.72
N LEU A 159 -1.00 -5.99 8.92
CA LEU A 159 -1.27 -5.53 7.56
C LEU A 159 -0.52 -6.40 6.55
N THR A 160 -1.27 -6.96 5.61
CA THR A 160 -0.77 -7.59 4.39
C THR A 160 -1.11 -6.71 3.21
N ILE A 161 -0.12 -6.30 2.43
CA ILE A 161 -0.32 -5.48 1.23
C ILE A 161 0.18 -6.25 0.02
N ILE A 162 -0.68 -6.46 -0.96
CA ILE A 162 -0.30 -6.98 -2.28
C ILE A 162 -0.05 -5.77 -3.17
N ASP A 163 1.21 -5.43 -3.37
CA ASP A 163 1.63 -4.40 -4.32
C ASP A 163 1.72 -4.98 -5.73
N THR A 164 1.26 -4.20 -6.69
CA THR A 164 1.28 -4.57 -8.11
C THR A 164 2.16 -3.60 -8.90
N PRO A 165 2.88 -4.09 -9.92
CA PRO A 165 3.52 -3.23 -10.89
C PRO A 165 2.56 -2.16 -11.42
N GLY A 166 3.06 -0.94 -11.59
CA GLY A 166 2.28 0.10 -12.24
C GLY A 166 1.92 -0.32 -13.65
N TYR A 167 0.63 -0.29 -13.95
CA TYR A 167 0.14 -0.53 -15.30
C TYR A 167 0.14 0.78 -16.10
N GLY A 168 -0.03 0.68 -17.42
CA GLY A 168 -0.01 1.88 -18.27
C GLY A 168 1.39 2.32 -18.74
N ASP A 169 2.47 1.65 -18.31
CA ASP A 169 3.83 1.91 -18.79
C ASP A 169 3.98 1.58 -20.30
N THR A 170 5.06 2.07 -20.90
CA THR A 170 5.48 1.87 -22.32
C THR A 170 5.66 0.40 -22.73
N ARG A 171 5.51 -0.54 -21.79
CA ARG A 171 5.76 -1.99 -21.95
C ARG A 171 4.60 -2.78 -22.58
N GLY A 172 3.47 -2.13 -22.88
CA GLY A 172 2.36 -2.71 -23.63
C GLY A 172 1.40 -3.62 -22.83
N THR A 173 0.37 -4.12 -23.52
CA THR A 173 -0.76 -4.89 -22.94
C THR A 173 -0.38 -6.29 -22.44
N ASP A 174 0.73 -6.86 -22.92
CA ASP A 174 1.19 -8.18 -22.48
C ASP A 174 1.74 -8.17 -21.06
N GLN A 175 2.32 -7.05 -20.63
CA GLN A 175 2.76 -6.89 -19.23
C GLN A 175 1.55 -6.77 -18.30
N ASP A 176 0.49 -6.09 -18.75
CA ASP A 176 -0.75 -5.94 -17.99
C ASP A 176 -1.43 -7.32 -17.77
N LYS A 177 -1.45 -8.18 -18.79
CA LYS A 177 -1.94 -9.58 -18.66
C LYS A 177 -1.15 -10.38 -17.64
N LYS A 178 0.18 -10.24 -17.63
CA LYS A 178 1.03 -10.93 -16.65
C LYS A 178 0.71 -10.53 -15.21
N ILE A 179 0.26 -9.30 -14.96
CA ILE A 179 -0.17 -8.88 -13.61
C ILE A 179 -1.38 -9.71 -13.17
N ALA A 180 -2.42 -9.77 -14.00
CA ALA A 180 -3.61 -10.58 -13.72
C ALA A 180 -3.28 -12.06 -13.56
N GLU A 181 -2.40 -12.63 -14.40
CA GLU A 181 -1.94 -14.01 -14.27
C GLU A 181 -1.16 -14.27 -12.98
N ASN A 182 -0.29 -13.34 -12.57
CA ASN A 182 0.48 -13.46 -11.33
C ASN A 182 -0.44 -13.37 -10.11
N LEU A 183 -1.42 -12.46 -10.13
CA LEU A 183 -2.45 -12.38 -9.08
C LEU A 183 -3.31 -13.65 -9.03
N TYR A 184 -3.74 -14.17 -10.18
CA TYR A 184 -4.46 -15.43 -10.25
C TYR A 184 -3.67 -16.59 -9.62
N LYS A 185 -2.37 -16.70 -9.93
CA LYS A 185 -1.47 -17.70 -9.33
C LYS A 185 -1.32 -17.48 -7.83
N LEU A 186 -1.17 -16.23 -7.38
CA LEU A 186 -1.10 -15.89 -5.96
C LEU A 186 -2.35 -16.35 -5.21
N PHE A 187 -3.55 -16.09 -5.75
CA PHE A 187 -4.80 -16.44 -5.07
C PHE A 187 -5.11 -17.94 -5.05
N ARG A 188 -4.57 -18.69 -6.02
CA ARG A 188 -4.76 -20.15 -6.12
C ARG A 188 -3.69 -20.95 -5.36
N SER A 189 -2.49 -20.41 -5.15
CA SER A 189 -1.40 -21.10 -4.47
C SER A 189 -1.76 -21.45 -3.02
N ASP A 190 -1.36 -22.63 -2.54
CA ASP A 190 -1.58 -23.08 -1.15
C ASP A 190 -0.84 -22.20 -0.13
N SER A 191 0.34 -21.72 -0.49
CA SER A 191 1.12 -20.76 0.30
C SER A 191 0.78 -19.30 -0.02
N GLY A 192 -0.21 -19.07 -0.90
CA GLY A 192 -0.64 -17.76 -1.35
C GLY A 192 -1.69 -17.10 -0.46
N VAL A 193 -2.24 -16.00 -0.96
CA VAL A 193 -3.27 -15.23 -0.25
C VAL A 193 -4.65 -15.78 -0.62
N LYS A 194 -5.48 -16.16 0.35
CA LYS A 194 -6.78 -16.81 0.06
C LYS A 194 -7.97 -15.86 0.01
N GLU A 195 -7.84 -14.70 0.63
CA GLU A 195 -8.88 -13.68 0.72
C GLU A 195 -8.24 -12.30 0.76
N ILE A 196 -9.01 -11.28 0.37
CA ILE A 196 -8.62 -9.88 0.51
C ILE A 196 -9.75 -9.12 1.21
N ASP A 197 -9.39 -8.15 2.05
CA ASP A 197 -10.37 -7.27 2.69
C ASP A 197 -10.78 -6.12 1.76
N ALA A 198 -9.89 -5.65 0.89
CA ALA A 198 -10.19 -4.57 -0.05
C ALA A 198 -9.30 -4.56 -1.30
N VAL A 199 -9.85 -4.03 -2.39
CA VAL A 199 -9.08 -3.61 -3.57
C VAL A 199 -8.95 -2.09 -3.53
N CYS A 200 -7.71 -1.62 -3.43
CA CYS A 200 -7.37 -0.21 -3.35
C CYS A 200 -6.89 0.31 -4.71
N LEU A 201 -7.70 1.15 -5.35
CA LEU A 201 -7.35 1.84 -6.59
C LEU A 201 -6.67 3.17 -6.28
N VAL A 202 -5.41 3.31 -6.69
CA VAL A 202 -4.55 4.48 -6.43
C VAL A 202 -4.54 5.41 -7.63
N VAL A 203 -5.02 6.64 -7.44
CA VAL A 203 -5.17 7.68 -8.47
C VAL A 203 -4.59 9.01 -7.98
N LYS A 204 -4.16 9.88 -8.90
CA LYS A 204 -3.68 11.22 -8.54
C LYS A 204 -4.85 12.18 -8.33
N ALA A 205 -4.71 13.14 -7.43
CA ALA A 205 -5.72 14.18 -7.19
C ALA A 205 -6.03 15.01 -8.46
N SER A 206 -5.02 15.22 -9.31
CA SER A 206 -5.12 15.96 -10.57
C SER A 206 -5.67 15.13 -11.73
N GLU A 207 -6.06 13.86 -11.49
CA GLU A 207 -6.50 12.96 -12.55
C GLU A 207 -7.87 13.40 -13.08
N ASN A 208 -7.91 13.92 -14.31
CA ASN A 208 -9.12 14.52 -14.88
C ASN A 208 -9.99 13.53 -15.67
N ARG A 209 -9.47 12.33 -15.96
CA ARG A 209 -10.18 11.27 -16.65
C ARG A 209 -9.46 9.94 -16.44
N LEU A 210 -10.22 8.89 -16.14
CA LEU A 210 -9.67 7.54 -16.25
C LEU A 210 -9.64 7.09 -17.72
N SER A 211 -8.48 6.67 -18.20
CA SER A 211 -8.32 6.19 -19.58
C SER A 211 -9.02 4.83 -19.76
N ASN A 212 -9.45 4.52 -20.99
CA ASN A 212 -10.06 3.22 -21.29
C ASN A 212 -9.12 2.05 -20.93
N ARG A 213 -7.79 2.28 -21.03
CA ARG A 213 -6.78 1.30 -20.63
C ARG A 213 -6.79 1.09 -19.11
N GLN A 214 -6.79 2.17 -18.32
CA GLN A 214 -6.87 2.09 -16.85
C GLN A 214 -8.12 1.34 -16.39
N GLN A 215 -9.26 1.65 -16.99
CA GLN A 215 -10.52 0.99 -16.69
C GLN A 215 -10.48 -0.51 -17.02
N TYR A 216 -10.03 -0.88 -18.22
CA TYR A 216 -9.87 -2.28 -18.62
C TYR A 216 -8.98 -3.07 -17.64
N ILE A 217 -7.89 -2.47 -17.17
CA ILE A 217 -6.95 -3.14 -16.25
C ILE A 217 -7.59 -3.32 -14.88
N PHE A 218 -8.29 -2.29 -14.40
CA PHE A 218 -9.03 -2.38 -13.16
C PHE A 218 -10.11 -3.47 -13.23
N ASP A 219 -10.90 -3.50 -14.30
CA ASP A 219 -11.92 -4.53 -14.54
C ASP A 219 -11.30 -5.93 -14.61
N ALA A 220 -10.13 -6.07 -15.26
CA ALA A 220 -9.40 -7.33 -15.33
C ALA A 220 -8.94 -7.81 -13.94
N VAL A 221 -8.48 -6.91 -13.07
CA VAL A 221 -8.15 -7.26 -11.69
C VAL A 221 -9.40 -7.64 -10.90
N LEU A 222 -10.48 -6.86 -11.00
CA LEU A 222 -11.73 -7.14 -10.30
C LEU A 222 -12.34 -8.49 -10.72
N SER A 223 -12.17 -8.88 -11.99
CA SER A 223 -12.66 -10.17 -12.51
C SER A 223 -12.02 -11.40 -11.84
N LEU A 224 -10.93 -11.22 -11.09
CA LEU A 224 -10.32 -12.29 -10.30
C LEU A 224 -11.12 -12.64 -9.05
N PHE A 225 -12.07 -11.80 -8.66
CA PHE A 225 -12.84 -11.93 -7.42
C PHE A 225 -14.33 -12.16 -7.69
N GLY A 226 -15.05 -12.57 -6.65
CA GLY A 226 -16.51 -12.65 -6.69
C GLY A 226 -17.16 -11.27 -6.73
N LYS A 227 -18.46 -11.23 -7.09
CA LYS A 227 -19.23 -9.97 -7.18
C LYS A 227 -19.30 -9.18 -5.87
N ASP A 228 -19.07 -9.85 -4.74
CA ASP A 228 -19.02 -9.26 -3.42
C ASP A 228 -17.85 -8.27 -3.23
N ILE A 229 -16.78 -8.38 -4.04
CA ILE A 229 -15.63 -7.46 -3.97
C ILE A 229 -16.00 -6.02 -4.28
N GLU A 230 -17.06 -5.78 -5.07
CA GLU A 230 -17.50 -4.44 -5.47
C GLU A 230 -17.85 -3.57 -4.25
N ASN A 231 -18.26 -4.17 -3.13
CA ASN A 231 -18.54 -3.46 -1.88
C ASN A 231 -17.28 -3.11 -1.08
N ASN A 232 -16.12 -3.60 -1.49
CA ASN A 232 -14.84 -3.46 -0.80
C ASN A 232 -13.78 -2.82 -1.71
N ILE A 233 -14.21 -2.03 -2.69
CA ILE A 233 -13.33 -1.19 -3.50
C ILE A 233 -13.11 0.12 -2.75
N VAL A 234 -11.83 0.49 -2.57
CA VAL A 234 -11.42 1.74 -1.93
C VAL A 234 -10.61 2.55 -2.93
N ILE A 235 -10.91 3.84 -3.05
CA ILE A 235 -10.14 4.74 -3.89
C ILE A 235 -9.20 5.55 -3.02
N LEU A 236 -7.91 5.47 -3.33
CA LEU A 236 -6.84 6.17 -2.62
C LEU A 236 -6.29 7.28 -3.52
N VAL A 237 -6.46 8.51 -3.09
CA VAL A 237 -6.05 9.69 -3.85
C VAL A 237 -4.69 10.19 -3.34
N THR A 238 -3.70 10.22 -4.23
CA THR A 238 -2.34 10.70 -3.95
C THR A 238 -2.09 12.07 -4.57
N TYR A 239 -0.97 12.72 -4.22
CA TYR A 239 -0.67 14.11 -4.64
C TYR A 239 -1.79 15.10 -4.30
N SER A 240 -2.54 14.82 -3.23
CA SER A 240 -3.58 15.70 -2.71
C SER A 240 -2.94 16.75 -1.79
N ASP A 241 -3.49 17.96 -1.82
CA ASP A 241 -3.24 19.02 -0.84
C ASP A 241 -4.11 18.85 0.42
N GLY A 242 -4.89 17.77 0.48
CA GLY A 242 -5.81 17.45 1.56
C GLY A 242 -7.17 18.15 1.45
N MET A 243 -7.39 18.98 0.43
CA MET A 243 -8.71 19.51 0.09
C MET A 243 -9.50 18.49 -0.75
N PRO A 244 -10.84 18.58 -0.79
CA PRO A 244 -11.64 17.73 -1.68
C PRO A 244 -11.14 17.83 -3.12
N PRO A 245 -10.79 16.72 -3.80
CA PRO A 245 -10.23 16.77 -5.15
C PRO A 245 -11.35 16.56 -6.22
N PRO A 246 -11.98 17.63 -6.75
CA PRO A 246 -13.17 17.49 -7.59
C PRO A 246 -12.89 16.78 -8.92
N ASP A 247 -11.70 16.99 -9.49
CA ASP A 247 -11.31 16.46 -10.80
C ASP A 247 -11.35 14.93 -10.81
N VAL A 248 -10.64 14.30 -9.86
CA VAL A 248 -10.58 12.85 -9.75
C VAL A 248 -11.92 12.25 -9.33
N ILE A 249 -12.67 12.90 -8.43
CA ILE A 249 -14.02 12.46 -8.04
C ILE A 249 -14.94 12.41 -9.28
N ASN A 250 -14.89 13.44 -10.13
CA ASN A 250 -15.68 13.48 -11.37
C ASN A 250 -15.17 12.48 -12.42
N ALA A 251 -13.87 12.22 -12.47
CA ALA A 251 -13.29 11.20 -13.35
C ALA A 251 -13.77 9.79 -12.98
N ILE A 252 -13.74 9.45 -11.69
CA ILE A 252 -14.19 8.17 -11.14
C ILE A 252 -15.68 7.95 -11.43
N LYS A 253 -16.53 8.96 -11.14
CA LYS A 253 -17.97 8.89 -11.41
C LYS A 253 -18.27 8.66 -12.89
N ARG A 254 -17.55 9.34 -13.79
CA ARG A 254 -17.71 9.15 -15.24
C ARG A 254 -17.25 7.78 -15.72
N ALA A 255 -16.24 7.19 -15.07
CA ALA A 255 -15.77 5.85 -15.37
C ALA A 255 -16.74 4.76 -14.86
N GLY A 256 -17.63 5.08 -13.91
CA GLY A 256 -18.58 4.11 -13.36
C GLY A 256 -17.90 3.07 -12.46
N ILE A 257 -16.79 3.45 -11.81
CA ILE A 257 -16.13 2.59 -10.83
C ILE A 257 -17.06 2.41 -9.62
N PRO A 258 -17.31 1.17 -9.16
CA PRO A 258 -18.04 0.94 -7.93
C PRO A 258 -17.21 1.45 -6.76
N CYS A 259 -17.65 2.52 -6.10
CA CYS A 259 -16.99 3.11 -4.93
C CYS A 259 -17.95 4.02 -4.14
#